data_AF-A0A1Q7PES2-F1
#
_entry.id   AF-A0A1Q7PES2-F1
#
_cell.length_a   1.000
_cell.length_b   1.000
_cell.length_c   1.000
_cell.angle_alpha   90.00
_cell.angle_beta   90.00
_cell.angle_gamma   90.00
#
_symmetry.space_group_name_H-M   'P 1'
#
loop_
_entity.id
_entity.type
_entity.pdbx_description
1 polymer ?
#
loop_
_entity_poly.entity_id
_entity_poly.type
_entity_poly.pdbx_seq_one_letter_code
_entity_poly.pdbx_strand_id
1 'polypeptide(L)'
;MPPLRALLERRLEHTRRCERAQGRIIPWVFRRSGRPIKSMAKAWRAACRKAGAPGRLLHDQRRAAVRNLERAGVPRAVAMKMTGHKTELVYRRYAIVVEADLREAGAKLAAVTANGDNFGGLR
;
A
#
# COMPACT_ATOMS: atom_id res chain seq x y z
N MET A 1 7.38 8.30 -7.81
CA MET A 1 7.99 7.08 -7.21
C MET A 1 9.07 6.49 -8.13
N PRO A 2 10.29 7.06 -8.14
CA PRO A 2 11.36 6.65 -9.05
C PRO A 2 11.80 5.17 -8.95
N PRO A 3 11.93 4.54 -7.77
CA PRO A 3 12.40 3.15 -7.66
C PRO A 3 11.45 2.11 -8.27
N LEU A 4 10.13 2.33 -8.16
CA LEU A 4 9.13 1.43 -8.73
C LEU A 4 9.13 1.48 -10.26
N ARG A 5 9.28 2.69 -10.83
CA ARG A 5 9.40 2.88 -12.27
C ARG A 5 10.57 2.07 -12.83
N ALA A 6 11.76 2.24 -12.26
CA ALA A 6 12.95 1.52 -12.71
C ALA A 6 12.79 0.00 -12.63
N LEU A 7 12.11 -0.51 -11.60
CA LEU A 7 11.80 -1.95 -11.49
C LEU A 7 10.87 -2.42 -12.62
N LEU A 8 9.80 -1.67 -12.90
CA LEU A 8 8.83 -2.02 -13.94
C LEU A 8 9.47 -1.96 -15.33
N GLU A 9 10.29 -0.95 -15.61
CA GLU A 9 11.04 -0.83 -16.86
C GLU A 9 11.97 -2.04 -17.09
N ARG A 10 12.75 -2.43 -16.07
CA ARG A 10 13.57 -3.66 -16.14
C ARG A 10 12.73 -4.92 -16.40
N ARG A 11 11.53 -5.02 -15.80
CA ARG A 11 10.64 -6.16 -16.03
C ARG A 11 10.08 -6.18 -17.45
N LEU A 12 9.68 -5.03 -17.98
CA LEU A 12 9.22 -4.90 -19.36
C LEU A 12 10.32 -5.27 -20.35
N GLU A 13 11.56 -4.82 -20.13
CA GLU A 13 12.70 -5.20 -20.98
C GLU A 13 12.93 -6.72 -20.98
N HIS A 14 12.85 -7.36 -19.81
CA HIS A 14 12.96 -8.82 -19.72
C HIS A 14 11.82 -9.54 -20.44
N THR A 15 10.60 -9.01 -20.38
CA THR A 15 9.46 -9.54 -21.14
C THR A 15 9.72 -9.42 -22.64
N ARG A 16 10.13 -8.24 -23.13
CA ARG A 16 10.45 -8.03 -24.56
C ARG A 16 11.52 -8.97 -25.09
N ARG A 17 12.59 -9.21 -24.32
CA ARG A 17 13.64 -10.18 -24.68
C ARG A 17 13.06 -11.59 -24.89
N CYS A 18 12.16 -11.98 -24.00
CA CYS A 18 11.51 -13.28 -24.11
C CYS A 18 10.48 -13.36 -25.24
N GLU A 19 9.78 -12.27 -25.55
CA GLU A 19 8.85 -12.22 -26.69
C GLU A 19 9.60 -12.46 -27.99
N ARG A 20 10.74 -11.78 -28.18
CA ARG A 20 11.63 -11.98 -29.33
C ARG A 20 12.13 -13.42 -29.42
N ALA A 21 12.60 -13.99 -28.31
CA ALA A 21 13.12 -15.35 -28.28
C ALA A 21 12.06 -16.43 -28.53
N GLN A 22 10.78 -16.16 -28.21
CA GLN A 22 9.68 -17.13 -28.35
C GLN A 22 8.78 -16.85 -29.56
N GLY A 23 9.01 -15.76 -30.30
CA GLY A 23 8.19 -15.38 -31.45
C GLY A 23 6.72 -15.09 -31.11
N ARG A 24 6.40 -14.70 -29.87
CA ARG A 24 5.02 -14.46 -29.44
C ARG A 24 4.90 -13.33 -28.43
N ILE A 25 3.74 -12.70 -28.41
CA ILE A 25 3.38 -11.65 -27.45
C ILE A 25 3.14 -12.28 -26.07
N ILE A 26 3.66 -11.64 -25.02
CA ILE A 26 3.48 -12.05 -23.63
C ILE A 26 2.80 -10.91 -22.86
N PRO A 27 1.50 -11.02 -22.54
CA PRO A 27 0.73 -9.91 -21.96
C PRO A 27 1.04 -9.64 -20.47
N TRP A 28 1.95 -10.40 -19.85
CA TRP A 28 2.19 -10.38 -18.41
C TRP A 28 3.48 -9.65 -18.06
N VAL A 29 3.38 -8.59 -17.24
CA VAL A 29 4.54 -7.88 -16.67
C VAL A 29 5.32 -8.79 -15.71
N PHE A 30 4.62 -9.60 -14.90
CA PHE A 30 5.22 -10.59 -14.02
C PHE A 30 5.02 -12.00 -14.58
N ARG A 31 6.13 -12.63 -14.98
CA ARG A 31 6.14 -13.93 -15.68
C ARG A 31 7.34 -14.79 -15.30
N ARG A 32 7.24 -16.08 -15.57
CA ARG A 32 8.36 -17.04 -15.58
C ARG A 32 8.43 -17.71 -16.94
N SER A 33 9.48 -17.41 -17.70
CA SER A 33 9.75 -18.01 -19.02
C SER A 33 8.59 -18.02 -20.01
N GLY A 34 7.61 -17.12 -19.86
CA GLY A 34 6.58 -16.85 -20.86
C GLY A 34 5.20 -17.02 -20.29
N ARG A 35 5.15 -17.61 -19.11
CA ARG A 35 3.94 -18.05 -18.46
C ARG A 35 3.65 -17.14 -17.26
N PRO A 36 2.37 -16.88 -16.97
CA PRO A 36 1.97 -16.09 -15.82
C PRO A 36 2.43 -16.78 -14.52
N ILE A 37 2.75 -15.99 -13.51
CA ILE A 37 3.04 -16.50 -12.17
C ILE A 37 1.71 -16.91 -11.53
N LYS A 38 1.52 -18.21 -11.29
CA LYS A 38 0.30 -18.73 -10.66
C LYS A 38 0.27 -18.53 -9.14
N SER A 39 1.44 -18.51 -8.49
CA SER A 39 1.54 -18.31 -7.04
C SER A 39 2.85 -17.67 -6.64
N MET A 40 2.78 -16.73 -5.70
CA MET A 40 3.93 -16.08 -5.07
C MET A 40 4.18 -16.58 -3.65
N ALA A 41 3.37 -17.51 -3.13
CA ALA A 41 3.37 -17.90 -1.72
C ALA A 41 4.73 -18.40 -1.22
N LYS A 42 5.45 -19.21 -2.02
CA LYS A 42 6.80 -19.69 -1.66
C LYS A 42 7.81 -18.55 -1.55
N ALA A 43 7.80 -17.64 -2.53
CA ALA A 43 8.69 -16.48 -2.55
C ALA A 43 8.38 -15.52 -1.40
N TRP A 44 7.09 -15.31 -1.12
CA TRP A 44 6.61 -14.50 0.00
C TRP A 44 7.07 -15.08 1.34
N ARG A 45 6.83 -16.37 1.61
CA ARG A 45 7.29 -17.02 2.84
C ARG A 45 8.80 -16.91 3.03
N ALA A 46 9.58 -17.03 1.95
CA ALA A 46 11.03 -16.85 2.01
C ALA A 46 11.42 -15.40 2.33
N ALA A 47 10.76 -14.41 1.73
CA ALA A 47 10.96 -13.00 2.02
C ALA A 47 10.62 -12.67 3.48
N CYS A 48 9.48 -13.16 3.99
CA CYS A 48 9.07 -13.01 5.38
C CYS A 48 10.10 -13.57 6.37
N ARG A 49 10.66 -14.75 6.10
CA ARG A 49 11.74 -15.31 6.94
C ARG A 49 12.98 -14.43 6.93
N LYS A 50 13.42 -13.97 5.75
CA LYS A 50 14.59 -13.09 5.61
C LYS A 50 14.40 -11.74 6.29
N ALA A 51 13.17 -11.24 6.32
CA ALA A 51 12.81 -9.99 6.99
C ALA A 51 12.52 -10.15 8.49
N GLY A 52 12.72 -11.34 9.09
CA GLY A 52 12.43 -11.59 10.50
C GLY A 52 10.95 -11.58 10.88
N ALA A 53 10.04 -11.68 9.90
CA ALA A 53 8.59 -11.61 10.08
C ALA A 53 7.87 -12.87 9.55
N PRO A 54 8.18 -14.07 10.07
CA PRO A 54 7.55 -15.31 9.63
C PRO A 54 6.03 -15.30 9.87
N GLY A 55 5.28 -16.05 9.05
CA GLY A 55 3.82 -16.17 9.20
C GLY A 55 2.99 -15.00 8.66
N ARG A 56 3.61 -13.88 8.27
CA ARG A 56 2.89 -12.75 7.65
C ARG A 56 2.18 -13.16 6.36
N LEU A 57 0.93 -12.73 6.23
CA LEU A 57 0.14 -12.96 5.03
C LEU A 57 0.38 -11.83 4.04
N LEU A 58 0.36 -12.14 2.74
CA LEU A 58 0.45 -11.10 1.70
C LEU A 58 -0.69 -10.09 1.84
N HIS A 59 -1.86 -10.55 2.29
CA HIS A 59 -3.02 -9.69 2.55
C HIS A 59 -2.77 -8.64 3.64
N ASP A 60 -1.85 -8.89 4.58
CA ASP A 60 -1.49 -7.91 5.62
C ASP A 60 -0.89 -6.65 5.01
N GLN A 61 -0.19 -6.76 3.88
CA GLN A 61 0.37 -5.62 3.16
C GLN A 61 -0.70 -4.67 2.65
N ARG A 62 -1.85 -5.20 2.22
CA ARG A 62 -2.99 -4.36 1.80
C ARG A 62 -3.56 -3.57 2.98
N ARG A 63 -3.57 -4.16 4.18
CA ARG A 63 -3.99 -3.47 5.42
C ARG A 63 -2.98 -2.41 5.84
N ALA A 64 -1.69 -2.73 5.78
CA ALA A 64 -0.61 -1.80 6.06
C ALA A 64 -0.63 -0.61 5.10
N ALA A 65 -0.87 -0.84 3.81
CA ALA A 65 -0.96 0.24 2.82
C ALA A 65 -2.08 1.25 3.17
N VAL A 66 -3.27 0.76 3.51
CA VAL A 66 -4.40 1.63 3.91
C VAL A 66 -4.07 2.44 5.15
N ARG A 67 -3.50 1.81 6.19
CA ARG A 67 -3.08 2.52 7.41
C ARG A 67 -1.98 3.55 7.15
N ASN A 68 -1.02 3.24 6.29
CA ASN A 68 0.04 4.17 5.93
C ASN A 68 -0.50 5.39 5.16
N LEU A 69 -1.48 5.19 4.28
CA LEU A 69 -2.16 6.30 3.59
C LEU A 69 -2.92 7.19 4.58
N GLU A 70 -3.64 6.59 5.52
CA GLU A 70 -4.37 7.34 6.56
C GLU A 70 -3.40 8.14 7.47
N ARG A 71 -2.30 7.53 7.92
CA ARG A 71 -1.25 8.22 8.68
C ARG A 71 -0.56 9.33 7.91
N ALA A 72 -0.45 9.19 6.58
CA ALA A 72 0.04 10.24 5.70
C ALA A 72 -1.00 11.35 5.43
N GLY A 73 -2.18 11.30 6.07
CA GLY A 73 -3.24 12.29 5.89
C GLY A 73 -3.98 12.20 4.56
N VAL A 74 -3.83 11.10 3.81
CA VAL A 74 -4.51 10.93 2.52
C VAL A 74 -6.02 10.77 2.76
N PRO A 75 -6.88 11.57 2.11
CA PRO A 75 -8.32 11.44 2.25
C PRO A 75 -8.81 10.03 1.94
N ARG A 76 -9.75 9.50 2.74
CA ARG A 76 -10.23 8.12 2.63
C ARG A 76 -10.72 7.75 1.23
N ALA A 77 -11.44 8.66 0.57
CA ALA A 77 -11.91 8.47 -0.81
C ALA A 77 -10.75 8.26 -1.80
N VAL A 78 -9.67 9.04 -1.66
CA VAL A 78 -8.46 8.91 -2.49
C VAL A 78 -7.73 7.61 -2.18
N ALA A 79 -7.52 7.31 -0.90
CA ALA A 79 -6.88 6.07 -0.47
C ALA A 79 -7.66 4.81 -0.91
N MET A 80 -9.00 4.86 -0.88
CA MET A 80 -9.85 3.80 -1.42
C MET A 80 -9.69 3.63 -2.93
N LYS A 81 -9.66 4.74 -3.69
CA LYS A 81 -9.43 4.70 -5.14
C LYS A 81 -8.05 4.11 -5.48
N MET A 82 -7.00 4.52 -4.75
CA MET A 82 -5.64 4.00 -4.94
C MET A 82 -5.53 2.51 -4.61
N THR A 83 -6.21 2.06 -3.56
CA THR A 83 -6.16 0.66 -3.12
C THR A 83 -7.21 -0.22 -3.81
N GLY A 84 -8.19 0.36 -4.51
CA GLY A 84 -9.30 -0.36 -5.13
C GLY A 84 -10.33 -0.90 -4.13
N HIS A 85 -10.49 -0.27 -2.96
CA HIS A 85 -11.58 -0.60 -2.04
C HIS A 85 -12.88 0.05 -2.50
N LYS A 86 -13.96 -0.73 -2.52
CA LYS A 86 -15.30 -0.24 -2.89
C LYS A 86 -16.08 0.35 -1.71
N THR A 87 -15.77 -0.08 -0.49
CA THR A 87 -16.51 0.31 0.73
C THR A 87 -15.57 0.79 1.82
N GLU A 88 -16.06 1.71 2.65
CA GLU A 88 -15.33 2.22 3.82
C GLU A 88 -15.28 1.24 5.00
N LEU A 89 -16.02 0.13 4.93
CA LEU A 89 -16.01 -0.95 5.93
C LEU A 89 -14.60 -1.48 6.22
N VAL A 90 -13.68 -1.30 5.27
CA VAL A 90 -12.27 -1.64 5.43
C VAL A 90 -11.60 -0.84 6.55
N TYR A 91 -11.90 0.46 6.68
CA TYR A 91 -11.33 1.32 7.71
C TYR A 91 -11.82 0.91 9.09
N ARG A 92 -13.11 0.59 9.23
CA ARG A 92 -13.63 0.06 10.51
C ARG A 92 -12.95 -1.25 10.91
N ARG A 93 -12.64 -2.12 9.95
CA ARG A 93 -11.92 -3.39 10.21
C ARG A 93 -10.44 -3.19 10.54
N TYR A 94 -9.82 -2.09 10.09
CA TYR A 94 -8.39 -1.82 10.30
C TYR A 94 -8.14 -0.79 11.40
N ALA A 95 -9.17 -0.11 11.88
CA ALA A 95 -9.17 0.78 13.03
C ALA A 95 -9.01 -0.05 14.32
N ILE A 96 -7.83 -0.61 14.50
CA ILE A 96 -7.35 -0.98 15.82
C ILE A 96 -6.75 0.31 16.37
N VAL A 97 -7.58 1.09 17.07
CA VAL A 97 -7.12 2.29 17.77
C VAL A 97 -6.13 1.85 18.83
N VAL A 98 -4.87 2.24 18.68
CA VAL A 98 -3.86 2.06 19.72
C VAL A 98 -3.73 3.37 20.49
N GLU A 99 -3.33 3.29 21.76
CA GLU A 99 -3.19 4.44 22.65
C GLU A 99 -2.32 5.57 22.06
N ALA A 100 -1.33 5.21 21.24
CA ALA A 100 -0.51 6.15 20.50
C ALA A 100 -1.31 7.03 19.52
N ASP A 101 -2.30 6.46 18.83
CA ASP A 101 -3.14 7.20 17.88
C ASP A 101 -4.04 8.20 18.65
N LEU A 102 -4.48 7.87 19.87
CA LEU A 102 -5.23 8.78 20.74
C LEU A 102 -4.36 9.94 21.24
N ARG A 103 -3.11 9.67 21.67
CA ARG A 103 -2.17 10.74 22.05
C ARG A 103 -1.87 11.67 20.88
N GLU A 104 -1.66 11.13 19.68
CA GLU A 104 -1.40 11.91 18.47
C GLU A 104 -2.60 12.78 18.11
N ALA A 105 -3.82 12.24 18.20
CA ALA A 105 -5.05 13.01 17.98
C ALA A 105 -5.19 14.15 19.00
N GLY A 106 -4.91 13.88 20.28
CA GLY A 106 -4.92 14.90 21.34
C GLY A 106 -3.90 16.01 21.10
N ALA A 107 -2.67 15.67 20.71
CA ALA A 107 -1.63 16.64 20.39
C ALA A 107 -2.00 17.50 19.16
N LYS A 108 -2.58 16.90 18.12
CA LYS A 108 -3.08 17.62 16.94
C LYS A 108 -4.20 18.58 17.30
N LEU A 109 -5.14 18.17 18.16
CA LEU A 109 -6.23 19.02 18.64
C LEU A 109 -5.68 20.21 19.45
N ALA A 110 -4.77 19.95 20.38
CA ALA A 110 -4.11 20.98 21.19
C ALA A 110 -3.39 22.02 20.32
N ALA A 111 -2.70 21.59 19.27
CA ALA A 111 -2.03 22.48 18.32
C ALA A 111 -3.00 23.33 17.50
N VAL A 112 -4.18 22.81 17.13
CA VAL A 112 -5.23 23.58 16.45
C VAL A 112 -5.85 24.60 17.40
N THR A 113 -6.13 24.22 18.65
CA THR A 113 -6.68 25.16 19.65
C THR A 113 -5.67 26.24 20.05
N ALA A 114 -4.38 25.91 20.11
CA ALA A 114 -3.32 26.89 20.39
C ALA A 114 -3.09 27.86 19.23
N ASN A 115 -3.39 27.46 18.00
CA ASN A 115 -3.32 28.31 16.80
C ASN A 115 -4.65 29.03 16.49
N GLY A 116 -5.66 28.91 17.36
CA GLY A 116 -7.06 29.15 17.05
C GLY A 116 -7.79 30.09 18.02
N ASP A 117 -7.19 31.22 18.39
CA ASP A 117 -7.93 32.45 18.73
C ASP A 117 -8.59 33.05 17.47
N ASN A 118 -9.36 32.24 16.74
CA ASN A 118 -10.09 32.69 15.54
C ASN A 118 -11.36 31.88 15.25
N PHE A 119 -11.99 31.31 16.28
CA PHE A 119 -13.42 30.99 16.19
C PHE A 119 -14.19 32.28 16.50
N GLY A 120 -14.50 33.02 15.44
CA GLY A 120 -15.35 34.20 15.50
C GLY A 120 -16.59 33.94 16.35
N GLY A 121 -16.81 34.83 17.31
CA GLY A 121 -17.94 34.78 18.22
C GLY A 121 -19.26 34.72 17.48
N LEU A 122 -20.04 33.70 17.78
CA LEU A 122 -21.48 33.73 17.55
C LEU A 122 -22.09 34.62 18.64
N ARG A 123 -22.27 35.90 18.29
CA ARG A 123 -23.37 36.71 18.82
C ARG A 123 -24.62 36.40 18.01
#